data_AF-A0A5B9VXG7-F1
#
_entry.id   AF-A0A5B9VXG7-F1
#
_cell.length_a   1.000
_cell.length_b   1.000
_cell.length_c   1.000
_cell.angle_alpha   90.00
_cell.angle_beta   90.00
_cell.angle_gamma   90.00
#
_symmetry.space_group_name_H-M   'P 1'
#
loop_
_entity.id
_entity.type
_entity.pdbx_description
1 polymer ?
#
loop_
_entity_poly.entity_id
_entity_poly.type
_entity_poly.pdbx_seq_one_letter_code
_entity_poly.pdbx_strand_id
1 'polypeptide(L)'
;MEMPQVRPGSVRSPEPKRRVLAYFANAAEGNLAIQLLTAIGVPNDRLGVTPPDRMEGGYGMILSIGCTDEKQLAKAEGTCRKLGARLHRQRV
;
A
#
# COMPACT_ATOMS: atom_id res chain seq x y z
N MET A 1 24.78 7.17 31.50
CA MET A 1 24.00 6.42 30.50
C MET A 1 24.08 7.22 29.20
N GLU A 2 24.93 6.78 28.26
CA GLU A 2 25.10 7.51 26.99
C GLU A 2 23.89 7.29 26.09
N MET A 3 23.28 8.37 25.60
CA MET A 3 22.16 8.30 24.66
C MET A 3 22.66 7.72 23.32
N PRO A 4 21.97 6.72 22.74
CA PRO A 4 22.36 6.21 21.44
C PRO A 4 22.24 7.31 20.38
N GLN A 5 23.36 7.69 19.76
CA GLN A 5 23.36 8.60 18.61
C GLN A 5 22.79 7.88 17.39
N VAL A 6 21.52 8.15 17.09
CA VAL A 6 20.92 7.78 15.80
C VAL A 6 21.55 8.68 14.73
N ARG A 7 22.41 8.12 13.87
CA ARG A 7 22.88 8.84 12.69
C ARG A 7 21.67 9.07 11.78
N PRO A 8 21.32 10.31 11.41
CA PRO A 8 20.29 10.56 10.42
C PRO A 8 20.86 10.13 9.05
N GLY A 9 20.79 8.83 8.77
CA GLY A 9 20.86 8.36 7.40
C GLY A 9 19.72 9.06 6.68
N SER A 10 20.05 9.94 5.74
CA SER A 10 19.08 10.60 4.89
C SER A 10 18.32 9.52 4.14
N VAL A 11 17.21 9.01 4.71
CA VAL A 11 16.33 8.06 4.05
C VAL A 11 15.59 8.83 2.97
N ARG A 12 16.29 9.05 1.85
CA ARG A 12 15.69 9.44 0.58
C ARG A 12 15.05 8.20 -0.01
N SER A 13 13.99 7.70 0.63
CA SER A 13 13.01 6.96 -0.15
C SER A 13 12.27 8.03 -0.92
N PRO A 14 12.51 8.23 -2.24
CA PRO A 14 11.65 9.12 -3.00
C PRO A 14 10.23 8.60 -2.78
N GLU A 15 9.36 9.43 -2.19
CA GLU A 15 7.96 9.05 -2.08
C GLU A 15 7.51 8.67 -3.49
N PRO A 16 6.93 7.47 -3.67
CA PRO A 16 6.45 7.07 -4.98
C PRO A 16 5.45 8.14 -5.40
N LYS A 17 5.76 8.87 -6.49
CA LYS A 17 4.94 9.98 -7.01
C LYS A 17 3.50 9.56 -7.32
N ARG A 18 3.22 8.26 -7.29
CA ARG A 18 1.95 7.63 -7.65
C ARG A 18 1.59 6.59 -6.58
N ARG A 19 0.56 6.89 -5.79
CA ARG A 19 -0.04 5.95 -4.83
C ARG A 19 -1.44 5.54 -5.29
N VAL A 20 -1.77 4.29 -5.04
CA VAL A 20 -3.12 3.74 -5.16
C VAL A 20 -3.62 3.41 -3.76
N LEU A 21 -4.76 3.95 -3.37
CA LEU A 21 -5.46 3.55 -2.15
C LEU A 21 -6.54 2.54 -2.52
N ALA A 22 -6.44 1.32 -2.01
CA ALA A 22 -7.39 0.25 -2.24
C ALA A 22 -8.11 -0.09 -0.93
N TYR A 23 -9.43 0.02 -0.92
CA TYR A 23 -10.30 -0.26 0.21
C TYR A 23 -10.93 -1.62 0.01
N PHE A 24 -10.69 -2.54 0.95
CA PHE A 24 -11.24 -3.88 0.95
C PHE A 24 -12.31 -3.99 2.03
N ALA A 25 -13.42 -4.66 1.70
CA ALA A 25 -14.47 -4.94 2.67
C ALA A 25 -14.03 -6.01 3.68
N ASN A 26 -13.13 -6.93 3.28
CA ASN A 26 -12.58 -7.96 4.14
C ASN A 26 -11.04 -7.92 4.19
N ALA A 27 -10.47 -8.15 5.37
CA ALA A 27 -9.04 -8.29 5.57
C ALA A 27 -8.44 -9.47 4.78
N ALA A 28 -9.20 -10.54 4.53
CA ALA A 28 -8.73 -11.68 3.74
C ALA A 28 -8.39 -11.29 2.29
N GLU A 29 -9.24 -10.48 1.65
CA GLU A 29 -9.01 -9.99 0.29
C GLU A 29 -7.81 -9.05 0.23
N GLY A 30 -7.66 -8.19 1.25
CA GLY A 30 -6.49 -7.31 1.38
C GLY A 30 -5.19 -8.10 1.56
N ASN A 31 -5.17 -9.14 2.38
CA ASN A 31 -4.00 -10.01 2.55
C ASN A 31 -3.61 -10.73 1.26
N LEU A 32 -4.60 -11.22 0.51
CA LEU A 32 -4.36 -11.82 -0.80
C LEU A 32 -3.81 -10.78 -1.80
N ALA A 33 -4.33 -9.55 -1.76
CA ALA A 33 -3.82 -8.46 -2.58
C ALA A 33 -2.36 -8.16 -2.28
N ILE A 34 -1.94 -8.13 -1.00
CA ILE A 34 -0.52 -7.96 -0.62
C ILE A 34 0.35 -9.02 -1.29
N GLN A 35 -0.01 -10.30 -1.16
CA GLN A 35 0.75 -11.41 -1.75
C GLN A 35 0.88 -11.29 -3.27
N LEU A 36 -0.22 -10.94 -3.94
CA LEU A 36 -0.23 -10.76 -5.40
C LEU A 36 0.57 -9.53 -5.83
N LEU A 37 0.50 -8.43 -5.08
CA LEU A 37 1.27 -7.21 -5.33
C LEU A 37 2.77 -7.47 -5.18
N THR A 38 3.18 -8.22 -4.16
CA THR A 38 4.58 -8.66 -4.00
C THR A 38 5.01 -9.56 -5.16
N ALA A 39 4.17 -10.49 -5.59
CA ALA A 39 4.46 -11.40 -6.71
C ALA A 39 4.64 -10.67 -8.05
N ILE A 40 3.95 -9.55 -8.27
CA ILE A 40 4.10 -8.73 -9.48
C ILE A 40 5.21 -7.66 -9.37
N GLY A 41 6.01 -7.70 -8.28
CA GLY A 41 7.18 -6.85 -8.10
C GLY A 41 6.91 -5.52 -7.38
N VAL A 42 5.81 -5.38 -6.64
CA VAL A 42 5.63 -4.26 -5.70
C VAL A 42 6.44 -4.56 -4.42
N PRO A 43 7.43 -3.73 -4.05
CA PRO A 43 8.18 -3.92 -2.81
C PRO A 43 7.26 -3.79 -1.59
N ASN A 44 7.47 -4.64 -0.58
CA ASN A 44 6.72 -4.56 0.68
C ASN A 44 6.93 -3.23 1.40
N ASP A 45 8.11 -2.62 1.28
CA ASP A 45 8.41 -1.30 1.85
C ASP A 45 7.53 -0.17 1.28
N ARG A 46 6.81 -0.44 0.19
CA ARG A 46 5.89 0.50 -0.46
C ARG A 46 4.42 0.15 -0.25
N LEU A 47 4.13 -0.86 0.57
CA LEU A 47 2.78 -1.27 0.94
C LEU A 47 2.47 -0.76 2.36
N GLY A 48 1.63 0.26 2.45
CA GLY A 48 1.04 0.69 3.71
C GLY A 48 -0.23 -0.10 3.97
N VAL A 49 -0.31 -0.81 5.09
CA VAL A 49 -1.49 -1.57 5.49
C VAL A 49 -2.15 -0.87 6.67
N THR A 50 -3.41 -0.50 6.52
CA THR A 50 -4.24 -0.05 7.64
C THR A 50 -5.21 -1.18 7.99
N PRO A 51 -5.11 -1.78 9.20
CA PRO A 51 -5.99 -2.84 9.65
C PRO A 51 -7.39 -2.31 10.00
N PRO A 52 -8.41 -3.18 10.03
CA PRO A 52 -9.81 -2.80 10.29
C PRO A 52 -9.99 -2.20 11.69
N ASP A 53 -9.18 -2.64 12.66
CA ASP A 53 -9.19 -2.17 14.05
C ASP A 53 -8.93 -0.65 14.18
N ARG A 54 -8.32 -0.04 13.17
CA ARG A 54 -8.03 1.40 13.13
C ARG A 54 -9.03 2.20 12.28
N MET A 55 -10.17 1.61 11.88
CA MET A 55 -11.14 2.25 11.00
C MET A 55 -12.57 2.21 11.54
N GLU A 56 -13.17 3.40 11.69
CA GLU A 56 -14.61 3.53 11.91
C GLU A 56 -15.35 3.41 10.57
N GLY A 57 -16.15 2.35 10.37
CA GLY A 57 -17.00 2.22 9.18
C GLY A 57 -17.11 0.83 8.53
N GLY A 58 -16.63 -0.24 9.17
CA GLY A 58 -16.81 -1.61 8.65
C GLY A 58 -15.93 -1.96 7.44
N TYR A 59 -14.88 -1.19 7.19
CA TYR A 59 -13.86 -1.55 6.21
C TYR A 59 -12.92 -2.61 6.78
N GLY A 60 -12.72 -3.70 6.04
CA GLY A 60 -11.87 -4.81 6.44
C GLY A 60 -10.38 -4.51 6.34
N MET A 61 -9.94 -3.69 5.38
CA MET A 61 -8.53 -3.28 5.23
C MET A 61 -8.37 -2.13 4.22
N ILE A 62 -7.39 -1.25 4.42
CA ILE A 62 -6.94 -0.29 3.41
C ILE A 62 -5.49 -0.62 3.05
N LEU A 63 -5.21 -0.69 1.75
CA LEU A 63 -3.87 -0.80 1.21
C LEU A 63 -3.47 0.50 0.50
N SER A 64 -2.35 1.06 0.91
CA SER A 64 -1.65 2.15 0.24
C SER A 64 -0.49 1.58 -0.55
N ILE A 65 -0.56 1.65 -1.87
CA ILE A 65 0.37 0.99 -2.77
C ILE A 65 1.20 2.04 -3.50
N GLY A 66 2.47 2.14 -3.13
CA GLY A 66 3.43 3.00 -3.81
C GLY A 66 3.93 2.38 -5.12
N CYS A 67 3.60 3.00 -6.25
CA CYS A 67 4.01 2.55 -7.58
C CYS A 67 5.11 3.45 -8.14
N THR A 68 6.13 2.86 -8.79
CA THR A 68 7.17 3.65 -9.49
C THR A 68 6.75 4.10 -10.87
N ASP A 69 5.99 3.27 -11.58
CA ASP A 69 5.67 3.45 -12.99
C ASP A 69 4.18 3.28 -13.26
N GLU A 70 3.71 3.86 -14.37
CA GLU A 70 2.31 3.76 -14.81
C GLU A 70 1.88 2.32 -15.09
N LYS A 71 2.80 1.49 -15.60
CA LYS A 71 2.55 0.07 -15.84
C LYS A 71 2.31 -0.69 -14.54
N GLN A 72 3.06 -0.36 -13.48
CA GLN A 72 2.91 -0.99 -12.17
C GLN A 72 1.61 -0.51 -11.50
N LEU A 73 1.29 0.78 -11.66
CA LEU A 73 0.03 1.35 -11.20
C LEU A 73 -1.19 0.66 -11.84
N ALA A 74 -1.23 0.56 -13.17
CA ALA A 74 -2.34 -0.09 -13.88
C ALA A 74 -2.49 -1.57 -13.48
N LYS A 75 -1.36 -2.28 -13.25
CA LYS A 75 -1.38 -3.65 -12.74
C LYS A 75 -1.89 -3.73 -11.30
N ALA A 76 -1.43 -2.86 -10.42
CA ALA A 76 -1.89 -2.81 -9.02
C ALA A 76 -3.39 -2.50 -8.93
N GLU A 77 -3.86 -1.49 -9.69
CA GLU A 77 -5.29 -1.17 -9.80
C GLU A 77 -6.08 -2.37 -10.35
N GLY A 78 -5.60 -3.01 -11.41
CA GLY A 78 -6.23 -4.19 -11.99
C GLY A 78 -6.33 -5.37 -11.01
N THR A 79 -5.26 -5.66 -10.28
CA THR A 79 -5.22 -6.71 -9.25
C THR A 79 -6.20 -6.38 -8.12
N CYS A 80 -6.12 -5.19 -7.54
CA CYS A 80 -6.99 -4.80 -6.43
C CYS A 80 -8.48 -4.76 -6.85
N ARG A 81 -8.79 -4.29 -8.06
CA ARG A 81 -10.18 -4.26 -8.58
C ARG A 81 -10.75 -5.66 -8.82
N LYS A 82 -9.93 -6.62 -9.26
CA LYS A 82 -10.34 -8.04 -9.40
C LYS A 82 -10.67 -8.67 -8.05
N LEU A 83 -10.04 -8.19 -6.98
CA LEU A 83 -10.25 -8.64 -5.61
C LEU A 83 -11.33 -7.83 -4.88
N GLY A 84 -12.20 -7.13 -5.62
CA GLY A 84 -13.33 -6.41 -5.04
C GLY A 84 -12.97 -5.08 -4.36
N ALA A 85 -11.72 -4.62 -4.45
CA ALA A 85 -11.31 -3.38 -3.81
C ALA A 85 -11.96 -2.16 -4.46
N ARG A 86 -12.41 -1.21 -3.65
CA ARG A 86 -12.71 0.15 -4.10
C ARG A 86 -11.39 0.91 -4.22
N LEU A 87 -11.13 1.49 -5.39
CA LEU A 87 -9.89 2.21 -5.65
C LEU A 87 -10.12 3.72 -5.48
N HIS A 88 -9.20 4.37 -4.78
CA HIS A 88 -9.09 5.82 -4.72
C HIS A 88 -7.71 6.23 -5.22
N ARG A 89 -7.68 7.10 -6.22
CA ARG A 89 -6.45 7.61 -6.81
C ARG A 89 -6.20 9.02 -6.28
N GLN A 90 -5.15 9.18 -5.49
CA GLN A 90 -4.66 10.51 -5.15
C GLN A 90 -3.90 11.04 -6.37
N ARG A 91 -4.54 11.93 -7.15
CA ARG A 91 -3.84 12.78 -8.11
C ARG A 91 -3.26 13.95 -7.30
N VAL A 92 -1.94 14.01 -7.17
CA VAL A 92 -1.22 15.22 -6.73
C VAL A 92 -1.00 16.13 -7.93
#